data_AF-A0A679F2K4-F1
#
_entry.id   AF-A0A679F2K4-F1
#
_cell.length_a   1.000
_cell.length_b   1.000
_cell.length_c   1.000
_cell.angle_alpha   90.00
_cell.angle_beta   90.00
_cell.angle_gamma   90.00
#
_symmetry.space_group_name_H-M   'P 1'
#
loop_
_entity.id
_entity.type
_entity.pdbx_description
1 polymer ?
#
loop_
_entity_poly.entity_id
_entity_poly.type
_entity_poly.pdbx_seq_one_letter_code
_entity_poly.pdbx_strand_id
1 'polypeptide(L)'
;MVKTSLYDQANRYGAEPGGGAPTKAKITFVDSHGQARTVEGETGSTVMETARRNDIPEIPAECGGACACATCHVYVDEAWVEKAGKPSQMEEDMLDFAFDVKPNSRLSCQITVRPELDGLVVTTPSQQG
;
A
#
# COMPACT_ATOMS: atom_id res chain seq x y z
N MET A 1 1.56 29.64 33.71
CA MET A 1 2.74 29.13 33.00
C MET A 1 2.66 27.62 32.99
N VAL A 2 2.06 27.06 31.94
CA VAL A 2 1.91 25.62 31.78
C VAL A 2 3.28 25.08 31.42
N LYS A 3 3.98 24.47 32.39
CA LYS A 3 5.18 23.70 32.11
C LYS A 3 4.71 22.39 31.48
N THR A 4 4.56 22.39 30.17
CA THR A 4 4.40 21.17 29.37
C THR A 4 5.56 20.27 29.75
N SER A 5 5.24 19.16 30.42
CA SER A 5 6.21 18.11 30.73
C SER A 5 6.82 17.66 29.41
N LEU A 6 8.15 17.47 29.38
CA LEU A 6 8.87 16.94 28.21
C LEU A 6 8.31 15.57 27.74
N TYR A 7 7.44 14.94 28.54
CA TYR A 7 6.67 13.75 28.20
C TYR A 7 5.58 13.96 27.14
N ASP A 8 5.01 15.16 26.99
CA ASP A 8 3.92 15.42 26.02
C ASP A 8 4.43 15.72 24.60
N GLN A 9 5.73 15.98 24.42
CA GLN A 9 6.33 16.27 23.10
C GLN A 9 6.92 15.04 22.40
N ALA A 10 7.07 13.91 23.09
CA ALA A 10 7.77 12.74 22.55
C ALA A 10 6.88 11.76 21.76
N ASN A 11 5.54 11.92 21.78
CA ASN A 11 4.64 10.89 21.26
C ASN A 11 3.87 11.29 19.98
N ARG A 12 4.57 11.87 18.99
CA ARG A 12 4.03 11.98 17.62
C ARG A 12 4.56 10.91 16.66
N TYR A 13 5.70 10.28 16.96
CA TYR A 13 6.25 9.15 16.22
C TYR A 13 7.07 8.29 17.19
N GLY A 14 6.43 7.34 17.87
CA GLY A 14 7.08 6.46 18.83
C GLY A 14 8.14 5.59 18.15
N ALA A 15 9.40 5.77 18.54
CA ALA A 15 10.47 4.82 18.30
C ALA A 15 11.28 4.68 19.60
N GLU A 16 11.10 3.56 20.31
CA GLU A 16 11.91 3.20 21.47
C GLU A 16 13.19 2.44 21.02
N PRO A 17 14.32 2.58 21.73
CA PRO A 17 15.58 2.00 21.32
C PRO A 17 15.74 0.57 21.87
N GLY A 18 15.62 -0.42 20.99
CA GLY A 18 16.05 -1.80 21.28
C GLY A 18 15.03 -2.86 20.88
N GLY A 19 14.98 -3.18 19.58
CA GLY A 19 14.08 -4.20 19.01
C GLY A 19 13.01 -3.66 18.06
N GLY A 20 13.29 -2.54 17.39
CA GLY A 20 12.33 -1.87 16.51
C GLY A 20 11.97 -2.73 15.31
N ALA A 21 10.66 -2.94 15.09
CA ALA A 21 10.14 -3.56 13.89
C ALA A 21 10.73 -2.87 12.64
N PRO A 22 10.95 -3.60 11.53
CA PRO A 22 11.58 -3.04 10.35
C PRO A 22 10.82 -1.80 9.86
N THR A 23 11.56 -0.71 9.65
CA THR A 23 11.01 0.58 9.19
C THR A 23 10.69 0.58 7.70
N LYS A 24 11.10 -0.48 6.99
CA LYS A 24 10.85 -0.69 5.57
C LYS A 24 10.44 -2.13 5.30
N ALA A 25 9.71 -2.35 4.22
CA ALA A 25 9.31 -3.66 3.71
C ALA A 25 9.56 -3.72 2.19
N LYS A 26 10.03 -4.86 1.68
CA LYS A 26 10.18 -5.08 0.24
C LYS A 26 8.81 -5.33 -0.38
N ILE A 27 8.48 -4.59 -1.42
CA ILE A 27 7.25 -4.78 -2.20
C ILE A 27 7.64 -5.06 -3.65
N THR A 28 7.09 -6.12 -4.21
CA THR A 28 7.29 -6.50 -5.62
C THR A 28 6.05 -6.17 -6.43
N PHE A 29 6.23 -5.35 -7.44
CA PHE A 29 5.21 -4.99 -8.42
C PHE A 29 5.47 -5.77 -9.70
N VAL A 30 4.51 -6.59 -10.10
CA VAL A 30 4.52 -7.32 -11.37
C VAL A 30 3.61 -6.57 -12.33
N ASP A 31 4.12 -6.12 -13.47
CA ASP A 31 3.29 -5.45 -14.45
C ASP A 31 2.42 -6.43 -15.25
N SER A 32 1.51 -5.89 -16.07
CA SER A 32 0.61 -6.68 -16.91
C SER A 32 1.32 -7.57 -17.95
N HIS A 33 2.62 -7.32 -18.20
CA HIS A 33 3.48 -8.12 -19.05
C HIS A 33 4.32 -9.16 -18.28
N GLY A 34 4.14 -9.26 -16.96
CA GLY A 34 4.85 -10.18 -16.09
C GLY A 34 6.24 -9.70 -15.66
N GLN A 35 6.63 -8.45 -15.94
CA GLN A 35 7.91 -7.91 -15.49
C GLN A 35 7.82 -7.43 -14.04
N ALA A 36 8.64 -8.03 -13.18
CA ALA A 36 8.70 -7.75 -11.76
C ALA A 36 9.71 -6.64 -11.41
N ARG A 37 9.32 -5.75 -10.50
CA ARG A 37 10.17 -4.69 -9.92
C ARG A 37 10.00 -4.69 -8.41
N THR A 38 11.09 -4.92 -7.68
CA THR A 38 11.07 -4.92 -6.21
C THR A 38 11.68 -3.63 -5.68
N VAL A 39 10.97 -2.96 -4.78
CA VAL A 39 11.37 -1.69 -4.16
C VAL A 39 11.13 -1.74 -2.65
N GLU A 40 11.74 -0.83 -1.90
CA GLU A 40 11.49 -0.70 -0.47
C GLU A 40 10.38 0.32 -0.20
N GLY A 41 9.32 -0.11 0.48
CA GLY A 41 8.26 0.75 1.00
C GLY A 41 8.51 1.09 2.47
N GLU A 42 8.24 2.33 2.86
CA GLU A 42 8.35 2.76 4.26
C GLU A 42 7.13 2.31 5.05
N THR A 43 7.32 1.73 6.23
CA THR A 43 6.22 1.38 7.14
C THR A 43 5.36 2.62 7.42
N GLY A 44 4.04 2.49 7.27
CA GLY A 44 3.09 3.59 7.41
C GLY A 44 2.74 4.31 6.10
N SER A 45 3.56 4.19 5.05
CA SER A 45 3.16 4.59 3.70
C SER A 45 2.21 3.56 3.08
N THR A 46 1.56 3.90 1.98
CA THR A 46 0.73 2.97 1.21
C THR A 46 1.55 2.26 0.12
N VAL A 47 1.06 1.11 -0.35
CA VAL A 47 1.67 0.40 -1.49
C VAL A 47 1.65 1.28 -2.74
N MET A 48 0.58 2.06 -2.95
CA MET A 48 0.51 3.04 -4.04
C MET A 48 1.56 4.14 -3.93
N GLU A 49 1.75 4.75 -2.75
CA GLU A 49 2.79 5.76 -2.56
C GLU A 49 4.18 5.19 -2.78
N THR A 50 4.42 3.95 -2.33
CA THR A 50 5.66 3.22 -2.60
C THR A 50 5.87 3.03 -4.11
N ALA A 51 4.84 2.65 -4.84
CA ALA A 51 4.88 2.51 -6.30
C ALA A 51 5.24 3.85 -6.98
N ARG A 52 4.54 4.92 -6.60
CA ARG A 52 4.69 6.26 -7.19
C ARG A 52 6.05 6.89 -6.93
N ARG A 53 6.58 6.74 -5.71
CA ARG A 53 7.91 7.25 -5.33
C ARG A 53 9.06 6.54 -6.04
N ASN A 54 8.82 5.34 -6.56
CA ASN A 54 9.82 4.52 -7.26
C ASN A 54 9.49 4.36 -8.76
N ASP A 55 8.66 5.23 -9.32
CA ASP A 55 8.30 5.25 -10.75
C ASP A 55 7.82 3.89 -11.31
N ILE A 56 7.08 3.13 -10.50
CA ILE A 56 6.45 1.89 -10.94
C ILE A 56 5.36 2.22 -11.97
N PRO A 57 5.37 1.58 -13.17
CA PRO A 57 4.40 1.85 -14.23
C PRO A 57 3.01 1.30 -13.89
N GLU A 58 2.02 1.63 -14.71
CA GLU A 58 0.65 1.08 -14.66
C GLU A 58 -0.14 1.36 -13.37
N ILE A 59 0.37 2.23 -12.49
CA ILE A 59 -0.34 2.72 -11.30
C ILE A 59 -0.44 4.27 -11.34
N PRO A 60 -1.36 4.84 -12.13
CA PRO A 60 -1.54 6.30 -12.24
C PRO A 60 -1.84 7.00 -10.91
N ALA A 61 -2.71 6.42 -10.08
CA ALA A 61 -3.18 6.96 -8.81
C ALA A 61 -3.75 8.39 -8.91
N GLU A 62 -4.73 8.58 -9.79
CA GLU A 62 -5.27 9.90 -10.16
C GLU A 62 -5.86 10.70 -8.98
N CYS A 63 -6.52 10.04 -8.03
CA CYS A 63 -7.07 10.71 -6.84
C CYS A 63 -6.04 10.93 -5.72
N GLY A 64 -4.78 10.55 -5.91
CA GLY A 64 -3.73 10.67 -4.89
C GLY A 64 -3.95 9.82 -3.64
N GLY A 65 -4.80 8.79 -3.71
CA GLY A 65 -5.07 7.88 -2.58
C GLY A 65 -6.29 8.22 -1.74
N ALA A 66 -7.14 9.14 -2.19
CA ALA A 66 -8.38 9.52 -1.51
C ALA A 66 -9.52 8.48 -1.59
N CYS A 67 -9.26 7.27 -2.11
CA CYS A 67 -10.27 6.23 -2.39
C CYS A 67 -11.44 6.77 -3.24
N ALA A 68 -11.12 7.57 -4.26
CA ALA A 68 -12.11 8.24 -5.12
C ALA A 68 -11.92 7.92 -6.63
N CYS A 69 -11.07 6.95 -6.96
CA CYS A 69 -10.88 6.40 -8.30
C CYS A 69 -10.42 4.94 -8.18
N ALA A 70 -10.33 4.22 -9.31
CA ALA A 70 -9.84 2.84 -9.35
C ALA A 70 -8.45 2.68 -10.00
N THR A 71 -7.82 3.77 -10.45
CA THR A 71 -6.52 3.76 -11.16
C THR A 71 -5.29 3.33 -10.33
N CYS A 72 -5.49 2.78 -9.15
CA CYS A 72 -4.42 2.15 -8.36
C CYS A 72 -4.74 0.68 -8.05
N HIS A 73 -5.65 0.09 -8.82
CA HIS A 73 -6.06 -1.29 -8.72
C HIS A 73 -4.87 -2.22 -8.98
N VAL A 74 -4.74 -3.20 -8.08
CA VAL A 74 -3.77 -4.30 -8.15
C VAL A 74 -4.43 -5.60 -7.69
N TYR A 75 -3.87 -6.73 -8.12
CA TYR A 75 -4.13 -8.04 -7.57
C TYR A 75 -3.08 -8.35 -6.51
N VAL A 76 -3.52 -8.66 -5.29
CA VAL A 76 -2.63 -9.16 -4.23
C VAL A 76 -2.36 -10.64 -4.46
N ASP A 77 -1.10 -11.05 -4.46
CA ASP A 77 -0.76 -12.48 -4.56
C ASP A 77 -1.43 -13.30 -3.44
N GLU A 78 -1.89 -14.51 -3.76
CA GLU A 78 -2.71 -15.34 -2.87
C GLU A 78 -2.05 -15.57 -1.51
N ALA A 79 -0.72 -15.70 -1.46
CA ALA A 79 0.02 -15.89 -0.21
C ALA A 79 -0.06 -14.67 0.74
N TRP A 80 -0.51 -13.52 0.24
CA TRP A 80 -0.53 -12.25 0.94
C TRP A 80 -1.93 -11.70 1.20
N VAL A 81 -2.98 -12.26 0.61
CA VAL A 81 -4.36 -11.75 0.73
C VAL A 81 -4.78 -11.59 2.21
N GLU A 82 -4.54 -12.61 3.04
CA GLU A 82 -4.87 -12.55 4.46
C GLU A 82 -4.12 -11.43 5.20
N LYS A 83 -2.84 -11.20 4.86
CA LYS A 83 -2.02 -10.17 5.49
C LYS A 83 -2.32 -8.77 4.98
N ALA A 84 -2.64 -8.64 3.70
CA ALA A 84 -3.03 -7.36 3.07
C ALA A 84 -4.40 -6.89 3.58
N GLY A 85 -5.23 -7.84 4.04
CA GLY A 85 -6.56 -7.59 4.56
C GLY A 85 -7.60 -7.44 3.46
N LYS A 86 -8.85 -7.26 3.89
CA LYS A 86 -10.01 -7.12 3.01
C LYS A 86 -10.23 -5.66 2.60
N PRO A 87 -10.83 -5.41 1.42
CA PRO A 87 -11.25 -4.07 1.08
C PRO A 87 -12.30 -3.55 2.06
N SER A 88 -12.36 -2.23 2.23
CA SER A 88 -13.48 -1.58 2.92
C SER A 88 -14.68 -1.44 1.98
N GLN A 89 -15.88 -1.16 2.50
CA GLN A 89 -17.06 -0.93 1.64
C GLN A 89 -16.82 0.16 0.59
N MET A 90 -16.20 1.27 0.99
CA MET A 90 -15.89 2.37 0.08
C MET A 90 -14.87 1.96 -0.99
N GLU A 91 -13.95 1.05 -0.64
CA GLU A 91 -13.00 0.48 -1.59
C GLU A 91 -13.69 -0.47 -2.57
N GLU A 92 -14.60 -1.32 -2.09
CA GLU A 92 -15.43 -2.20 -2.93
C GLU A 92 -16.24 -1.39 -3.94
N ASP A 93 -16.90 -0.32 -3.50
CA ASP A 93 -17.68 0.57 -4.36
C ASP A 93 -16.83 1.20 -5.48
N MET A 94 -15.53 1.46 -5.21
CA MET A 94 -14.61 1.96 -6.23
C MET A 94 -14.08 0.85 -7.14
N LEU A 95 -13.84 -0.34 -6.61
CA LEU A 95 -13.42 -1.51 -7.39
C LEU A 95 -14.47 -1.90 -8.43
N ASP A 96 -15.76 -1.66 -8.18
CA ASP A 96 -16.84 -1.89 -9.17
C ASP A 96 -16.65 -1.12 -10.49
N PHE A 97 -15.88 -0.03 -10.48
CA PHE A 97 -15.53 0.73 -11.68
C PHE A 97 -14.22 0.29 -12.35
N ALA A 98 -13.47 -0.63 -11.72
CA ALA A 98 -12.21 -1.13 -12.24
C ALA A 98 -12.42 -2.21 -13.31
N PHE A 99 -11.39 -2.46 -14.12
CA PHE A 99 -11.38 -3.52 -15.13
C PHE A 99 -10.86 -4.84 -14.53
N ASP A 100 -11.46 -5.96 -14.94
CA ASP A 100 -11.03 -7.33 -14.56
C ASP A 100 -10.85 -7.53 -13.04
N VAL A 101 -11.85 -7.12 -12.25
CA VAL A 101 -11.85 -7.29 -10.79
C VAL A 101 -11.88 -8.77 -10.42
N LYS A 102 -11.06 -9.15 -9.44
CA LYS A 102 -10.90 -10.52 -8.92
C LYS A 102 -11.07 -10.52 -7.40
N PRO A 103 -11.29 -11.69 -6.77
CA PRO A 103 -11.41 -11.78 -5.31
C PRO A 103 -10.20 -11.25 -4.53
N ASN A 104 -9.02 -11.21 -5.14
CA ASN A 104 -7.79 -10.67 -4.58
C ASN A 104 -7.49 -9.24 -5.07
N SER A 105 -8.44 -8.56 -5.73
CA SER A 105 -8.32 -7.16 -6.11
C SER A 105 -8.32 -6.26 -4.88
N ARG A 106 -7.42 -5.28 -4.88
CA ARG A 106 -7.37 -4.20 -3.90
C ARG A 106 -6.99 -2.90 -4.61
N LEU A 107 -7.37 -1.77 -4.02
CA LEU A 107 -6.77 -0.48 -4.34
C LEU A 107 -5.47 -0.37 -3.54
N SER A 108 -4.33 -0.32 -4.22
CA SER A 108 -3.01 -0.28 -3.56
C SER A 108 -2.82 0.94 -2.65
N CYS A 109 -3.62 2.00 -2.82
CA CYS A 109 -3.63 3.14 -1.91
C CYS A 109 -4.30 2.85 -0.55
N GLN A 110 -5.10 1.78 -0.46
CA GLN A 110 -5.76 1.33 0.76
C GLN A 110 -4.99 0.20 1.47
N ILE A 111 -3.81 -0.15 0.96
CA ILE A 111 -2.90 -1.12 1.61
C ILE A 111 -1.76 -0.33 2.25
N THR A 112 -1.78 -0.21 3.58
CA THR A 112 -0.67 0.37 4.34
C THR A 112 0.47 -0.64 4.46
N VAL A 113 1.68 -0.23 4.10
CA VAL A 113 2.92 -0.98 4.30
C VAL A 113 3.16 -1.17 5.79
N ARG A 114 3.35 -2.43 6.18
CA ARG A 114 3.65 -2.84 7.55
C ARG A 114 4.75 -3.91 7.53
N PRO A 115 5.48 -4.12 8.64
CA PRO A 115 6.50 -5.17 8.75
C PRO A 115 6.05 -6.55 8.27
N GLU A 116 4.78 -6.91 8.49
CA GLU A 116 4.24 -8.23 8.13
C GLU A 116 4.10 -8.42 6.61
N LEU A 117 4.16 -7.32 5.84
CA LEU A 117 4.10 -7.28 4.38
C LEU A 117 5.50 -7.26 3.72
N ASP A 118 6.59 -7.48 4.47
CA ASP A 118 7.92 -7.62 3.87
C ASP A 118 7.99 -8.83 2.95
N GLY A 119 8.12 -8.56 1.65
CA GLY A 119 8.04 -9.54 0.57
C GLY A 119 6.71 -9.54 -0.20
N LEU A 120 5.78 -8.63 0.09
CA LEU A 120 4.49 -8.51 -0.59
C LEU A 120 4.67 -8.51 -2.12
N VAL A 121 3.85 -9.29 -2.80
CA VAL A 121 3.76 -9.30 -4.27
C VAL A 121 2.38 -8.81 -4.69
N VAL A 122 2.36 -7.84 -5.59
CA VAL A 122 1.15 -7.33 -6.23
C VAL A 122 1.34 -7.30 -7.74
N THR A 123 0.27 -7.54 -8.48
CA THR A 123 0.27 -7.51 -9.95
C THR A 123 -0.70 -6.44 -10.46
N THR A 124 -0.32 -5.64 -11.44
CA THR A 124 -1.22 -4.67 -12.07
C THR A 124 -2.12 -5.35 -13.12
N PRO A 125 -3.36 -4.88 -13.31
CA PRO A 125 -4.19 -5.29 -14.44
C PRO A 125 -3.62 -4.77 -15.76
N SER A 126 -4.04 -5.36 -16.89
CA SER A 126 -3.69 -4.84 -18.23
C SER A 126 -4.32 -3.49 -18.56
N GLN A 127 -5.29 -3.03 -17.75
CA GLN A 127 -5.97 -1.76 -17.92
C GLN A 127 -6.45 -1.23 -16.56
N GLN A 128 -6.26 0.06 -16.34
CA GLN A 128 -6.75 0.79 -15.17
C GLN A 128 -8.11 1.46 -15.45
N GLY A 129 -8.90 1.71 -14.41
CA GLY A 129 -10.23 2.31 -14.46
C GLY A 129 -10.36 3.62 -13.71
#